data_AF-A0A7J8JW70-F1
#
_entry.id   AF-A0A7J8JW70-F1
#
_cell.length_a   1.000
_cell.length_b   1.000
_cell.length_c   1.000
_cell.angle_alpha   90.00
_cell.angle_beta   90.00
_cell.angle_gamma   90.00
#
_symmetry.space_group_name_H-M   'P 1'
#
loop_
_entity.id
_entity.type
_entity.pdbx_description
1 polymer ?
#
loop_
_entity_poly.entity_id
_entity_poly.type
_entity_poly.pdbx_seq_one_letter_code
_entity_poly.pdbx_strand_id
1 'polypeptide(L)'
;MLSFHGKHAKATKITGDPNIPAGQQTVEISLMHRIQLPDIENLRNFNELSRIVLEVHEQPRVGPPTEKVREPGAPALEGHPVQFVLPVGVVSSNEDYPRTCRMCLYGTGLVAGHGFTSPKRIPGVFILFDEDHFGFIWLELKSFSLYSRVQVTFQNADAPSPQAFEEMLKDIQSLTS
;
A
#
# COMPACT_ATOMS: atom_id res chain seq x y z
N MET A 1 -3.61 -10.65 2.10
CA MET A 1 -5.05 -10.37 1.98
C MET A 1 -5.27 -8.87 2.06
N LEU A 2 -5.87 -8.25 1.04
CA LEU A 2 -6.23 -6.83 1.03
C LEU A 2 -7.67 -6.66 1.51
N SER A 3 -7.92 -5.74 2.44
CA SER A 3 -9.24 -5.44 3.00
C SER A 3 -9.44 -3.93 3.19
N PHE A 4 -10.69 -3.47 3.23
CA PHE A 4 -11.04 -2.04 3.26
C PHE A 4 -11.76 -1.66 4.56
N HIS A 5 -11.31 -0.56 5.16
CA HIS A 5 -11.62 -0.12 6.52
C HIS A 5 -11.92 1.39 6.51
N GLY A 6 -13.08 1.75 5.98
CA GLY A 6 -13.47 3.16 5.79
C GLY A 6 -12.49 3.89 4.87
N LYS A 7 -11.69 4.80 5.42
CA LYS A 7 -10.70 5.62 4.69
C LYS A 7 -9.33 4.95 4.53
N HIS A 8 -9.20 3.69 4.94
CA HIS A 8 -7.95 2.94 4.89
C HIS A 8 -8.14 1.61 4.19
N ALA A 9 -7.09 1.10 3.55
CA ALA A 9 -6.99 -0.30 3.17
C ALA A 9 -5.83 -0.94 3.94
N LYS A 10 -5.99 -2.21 4.29
CA LYS A 10 -5.03 -2.98 5.08
C LYS A 10 -4.64 -4.23 4.32
N ALA A 11 -3.34 -4.50 4.22
CA ALA A 11 -2.81 -5.77 3.75
C ALA A 11 -2.34 -6.60 4.94
N THR A 12 -3.00 -7.74 5.16
CA THR A 12 -2.67 -8.70 6.21
C THR A 12 -1.94 -9.90 5.62
N LYS A 13 -0.87 -10.34 6.26
CA LYS A 13 -0.13 -11.54 5.85
C LYS A 13 -0.95 -12.80 6.15
N ILE A 14 -1.28 -13.57 5.11
CA ILE A 14 -1.84 -14.92 5.27
C ILE A 14 -0.70 -15.91 5.50
N THR A 15 0.38 -15.76 4.74
CA THR A 15 1.68 -16.40 4.98
C THR A 15 2.70 -15.33 5.38
N GLY A 16 3.58 -15.66 6.30
CA GLY A 16 4.60 -14.74 6.84
C GLY A 16 6.02 -15.24 6.65
N ASP A 17 6.93 -14.53 7.29
CA ASP A 17 8.35 -14.88 7.40
C ASP A 17 8.82 -14.56 8.84
N PRO A 18 10.06 -14.95 9.22
CA PRO A 18 10.56 -14.68 10.57
C PRO A 18 10.66 -13.21 10.98
N ASN A 19 10.65 -12.27 10.02
CA ASN A 19 10.66 -10.84 10.31
C ASN A 19 9.22 -10.33 10.51
N ILE A 20 8.31 -10.64 9.60
CA ILE A 20 6.89 -10.28 9.70
C ILE A 20 6.05 -11.56 9.60
N PRO A 21 5.60 -12.09 10.76
CA PRO A 21 4.81 -13.32 10.84
C PRO A 21 3.47 -13.27 10.10
N ALA A 22 2.87 -14.45 9.91
CA ALA A 22 1.49 -14.56 9.45
C ALA A 22 0.53 -13.92 10.46
N GLY A 23 -0.58 -13.36 9.98
CA GLY A 23 -1.55 -12.61 10.79
C GLY A 23 -1.20 -11.13 10.99
N GLN A 24 0.07 -10.73 10.84
CA GLN A 24 0.45 -9.33 10.99
C GLN A 24 0.01 -8.46 9.79
N GLN A 25 -0.32 -7.20 10.08
CA GLN A 25 -0.64 -6.19 9.07
C GLN A 25 0.65 -5.64 8.46
N THR A 26 1.00 -6.09 7.25
CA THR A 26 2.25 -5.71 6.59
C THR A 26 2.19 -4.34 5.90
N VAL A 27 1.03 -3.93 5.39
CA VAL A 27 0.86 -2.63 4.74
C VAL A 27 -0.44 -1.98 5.20
N GLU A 28 -0.41 -0.67 5.41
CA GLU A 28 -1.58 0.19 5.55
C GLU A 28 -1.57 1.26 4.47
N ILE A 29 -2.71 1.52 3.85
CA ILE A 29 -2.85 2.47 2.75
C ILE A 29 -3.88 3.52 3.18
N SER A 30 -3.53 4.79 3.06
CA SER A 30 -4.50 5.86 3.26
C SER A 30 -5.19 6.19 1.94
N LEU A 31 -6.50 5.94 1.87
CA LEU A 31 -7.29 6.18 0.66
C LEU A 31 -7.55 7.67 0.40
N MET A 32 -7.24 8.53 1.38
CA MET A 32 -7.41 9.99 1.28
C MET A 32 -6.17 10.71 0.76
N HIS A 33 -4.99 10.10 0.84
CA HIS A 33 -3.72 10.77 0.57
C HIS A 33 -3.14 10.27 -0.75
N ARG A 34 -3.54 10.92 -1.84
CA ARG A 34 -2.99 10.65 -3.18
C ARG A 34 -1.59 11.21 -3.32
N ILE A 35 -0.67 10.38 -3.82
CA ILE A 35 0.66 10.80 -4.23
C ILE A 35 0.57 11.16 -5.71
N GLN A 36 0.84 12.42 -6.03
CA GLN A 36 1.01 12.84 -7.42
C GLN A 36 2.40 12.41 -7.87
N LEU A 37 2.48 11.46 -8.80
CA LEU A 37 3.76 11.10 -9.38
C LEU A 37 4.28 12.26 -10.22
N PRO A 38 5.59 12.58 -10.15
CA PRO A 38 6.19 13.49 -11.09
C PRO A 38 6.25 12.86 -12.50
N ASP A 39 6.70 13.62 -13.49
CA ASP A 39 6.96 13.07 -14.83
C ASP A 39 7.96 11.90 -14.80
N ILE A 40 8.07 11.16 -15.90
CA ILE A 40 8.89 9.95 -15.99
C ILE A 40 10.38 10.20 -15.73
N GLU A 41 10.91 11.38 -16.07
CA GLU A 41 12.31 11.71 -15.86
C GLU A 41 12.59 11.92 -14.36
N ASN A 42 11.70 12.65 -13.69
CA ASN A 42 11.77 12.91 -12.27
C ASN A 42 11.39 11.69 -11.42
N LEU A 43 10.52 10.80 -11.92
CA LEU A 43 10.16 9.55 -11.22
C LEU A 43 11.37 8.61 -11.10
N ARG A 44 12.33 8.68 -12.04
CA ARG A 44 13.60 7.94 -11.92
C ARG A 44 14.46 8.44 -10.75
N ASN A 45 14.25 9.66 -10.27
CA ASN A 45 14.98 10.22 -9.15
C ASN A 45 14.35 9.78 -7.82
N PHE A 46 15.02 8.86 -7.13
CA PHE A 46 14.56 8.38 -5.82
C PHE A 46 14.39 9.50 -4.79
N ASN A 47 15.26 10.52 -4.80
CA ASN A 47 15.19 11.60 -3.83
C ASN A 47 13.93 12.45 -4.02
N GLU A 48 13.48 12.63 -5.27
CA GLU A 48 12.26 13.38 -5.56
C GLU A 48 11.01 12.61 -5.10
N LEU A 49 10.93 11.30 -5.37
CA LEU A 49 9.88 10.46 -4.82
C LEU A 49 9.90 10.50 -3.28
N SER A 50 11.08 10.38 -2.68
CA SER A 50 11.24 10.40 -1.22
C SER A 50 10.73 11.71 -0.62
N ARG A 51 11.05 12.85 -1.23
CA ARG A 51 10.59 14.17 -0.79
C ARG A 51 9.06 14.24 -0.76
N ILE A 52 8.40 13.88 -1.86
CA ILE A 52 6.93 13.92 -1.98
C ILE A 52 6.26 13.03 -0.92
N VAL A 53 6.80 11.84 -0.68
CA VAL A 53 6.23 10.89 0.29
C VAL A 53 6.41 11.38 1.72
N LEU A 54 7.58 11.94 2.04
CA LEU A 54 7.85 12.48 3.37
C LEU A 54 7.03 13.74 3.65
N GLU A 55 6.80 14.59 2.65
CA GLU A 55 5.89 15.74 2.76
C GLU A 55 4.46 15.30 3.14
N VAL A 56 3.97 14.18 2.61
CA VAL A 56 2.67 13.62 3.01
C VAL A 56 2.73 12.93 4.37
N HIS A 57 3.86 12.30 4.71
CA HIS A 57 4.07 11.66 6.02
C HIS A 57 4.06 12.67 7.18
N GLU A 58 4.66 13.84 6.98
CA GLU A 58 4.80 14.91 7.96
C GLU A 58 3.58 15.84 8.03
N GLN A 59 2.67 15.77 7.06
CA GLN A 59 1.42 16.53 7.12
C GLN A 59 0.67 16.20 8.41
N PRO A 60 0.31 17.22 9.22
CA PRO A 60 -0.36 16.96 10.48
C PRO A 60 -1.71 16.31 10.16
N ARG A 61 -2.11 15.32 10.98
CA ARG A 61 -3.37 14.55 10.85
C ARG A 61 -4.62 15.42 11.12
N VAL A 62 -4.68 16.61 10.52
CA VAL A 62 -5.68 17.64 10.77
C VAL A 62 -6.90 17.36 9.91
N GLY A 63 -7.93 16.80 10.54
CA GLY A 63 -9.32 16.92 10.11
C GLY A 63 -9.64 16.46 8.67
N PRO A 64 -10.87 16.63 8.19
CA PRO A 64 -11.19 16.36 6.79
C PRO A 64 -10.37 17.32 5.90
N PRO A 65 -9.89 16.85 4.73
CA PRO A 65 -9.07 17.67 3.85
C PRO A 65 -9.86 18.92 3.46
N THR A 66 -9.20 20.07 3.52
CA THR A 66 -9.69 21.29 2.87
C THR A 66 -9.90 20.97 1.39
N GLU A 67 -11.17 20.88 1.02
CA GLU A 67 -11.62 20.85 -0.36
C GLU A 67 -11.06 22.07 -1.09
N LYS A 68 -9.95 21.90 -1.80
CA LYS A 68 -9.88 22.53 -3.11
C LYS A 68 -10.89 21.79 -3.97
N VAL A 69 -12.09 22.37 -4.01
CA VAL A 69 -13.27 21.95 -4.76
C VAL A 69 -12.89 21.19 -6.03
N ARG A 70 -13.16 19.88 -6.01
CA ARG A 70 -13.44 19.11 -7.22
C ARG A 70 -14.82 18.50 -6.98
N GLU A 71 -15.76 18.84 -7.85
CA GLU A 71 -17.19 18.62 -7.67
C GLU A 71 -17.56 17.17 -7.30
N PRO A 72 -18.63 16.97 -6.51
CA PRO A 72 -19.15 15.65 -6.18
C PRO A 72 -19.95 15.12 -7.37
N GLY A 73 -19.26 14.53 -8.35
CA GLY A 73 -19.93 14.00 -9.54
C GLY A 73 -19.08 13.21 -10.55
N ALA A 74 -17.80 12.91 -10.28
CA ALA A 74 -16.98 12.12 -11.18
C ALA A 74 -16.55 10.80 -10.52
N PRO A 75 -16.60 9.65 -11.22
CA PRO A 75 -16.05 8.42 -10.68
C PRO A 75 -14.55 8.66 -10.43
N ALA A 76 -14.12 8.59 -9.17
CA ALA A 76 -12.74 8.86 -8.76
C ALA A 76 -11.71 7.84 -9.29
N LEU A 77 -12.09 7.00 -10.25
CA LEU A 77 -11.29 5.96 -10.91
C LEU A 77 -10.91 6.31 -12.37
N GLU A 78 -11.42 7.40 -12.96
CA GLU A 78 -11.17 7.74 -14.38
C GLU A 78 -9.94 8.65 -14.58
N GLY A 79 -8.80 8.23 -14.04
CA GLY A 79 -7.51 8.73 -14.49
C GLY A 79 -7.01 7.87 -15.64
N HIS A 80 -6.61 8.48 -16.76
CA HIS A 80 -5.87 7.75 -17.79
C HIS A 80 -4.60 7.16 -17.15
N PRO A 81 -4.26 5.88 -17.40
CA PRO A 81 -3.03 5.30 -16.88
C PRO A 81 -1.82 6.17 -17.24
N VAL A 82 -1.02 6.51 -16.24
CA VAL A 82 0.22 7.28 -16.42
C VAL A 82 1.40 6.33 -16.50
N GLN A 83 2.44 6.70 -17.25
CA GLN A 83 3.66 5.89 -17.32
C GLN A 83 4.30 5.75 -15.93
N PHE A 84 4.79 4.55 -15.65
CA PHE A 84 5.41 4.20 -14.39
C PHE A 84 6.75 3.49 -14.62
N VAL A 85 7.76 3.95 -13.89
CA VAL A 85 9.08 3.31 -13.80
C VAL A 85 9.53 3.35 -12.35
N LEU A 86 10.25 2.34 -11.89
CA LEU A 86 10.85 2.39 -10.58
C LEU A 86 11.96 3.46 -10.54
N PRO A 87 12.08 4.22 -9.43
CA PRO A 87 13.23 5.09 -9.22
C PRO A 87 14.54 4.30 -9.21
N VAL A 88 15.61 4.93 -9.69
CA VAL A 88 16.95 4.34 -9.71
C VAL A 88 17.38 3.98 -8.29
N GLY A 89 17.87 2.75 -8.12
CA GLY A 89 18.30 2.20 -6.83
C GLY A 89 17.19 1.53 -6.02
N VAL A 90 15.93 1.57 -6.48
CA VAL A 90 14.87 0.73 -5.91
C VAL A 90 15.01 -0.69 -6.46
N VAL A 91 15.23 -1.65 -5.57
CA VAL A 91 15.38 -3.06 -5.90
C VAL A 91 14.01 -3.70 -6.06
N SER A 92 13.83 -4.51 -7.10
CA SER A 92 12.65 -5.36 -7.29
C SER A 92 13.11 -6.78 -7.54
N SER A 93 12.46 -7.76 -6.90
CA SER A 93 12.66 -9.18 -7.21
C SER A 93 12.01 -9.59 -8.54
N ASN A 94 11.06 -8.79 -9.04
CA ASN A 94 10.41 -9.00 -10.33
C ASN A 94 10.64 -7.79 -11.25
N GLU A 95 11.29 -8.00 -12.38
CA GLU A 95 11.54 -6.94 -13.36
C GLU A 95 10.36 -6.70 -14.31
N ASP A 96 9.42 -7.66 -14.39
CA ASP A 96 8.23 -7.61 -15.23
C ASP A 96 7.02 -7.04 -14.47
N TYR A 97 7.16 -5.79 -14.01
CA TYR A 97 6.06 -5.03 -13.44
C TYR A 97 5.39 -4.15 -14.51
N PRO A 98 4.07 -3.86 -14.39
CA PRO A 98 3.37 -3.02 -15.34
C PRO A 98 3.99 -1.62 -15.45
N ARG A 99 4.12 -1.13 -16.69
CA ARG A 99 4.76 0.17 -17.01
C ARG A 99 3.80 1.35 -16.99
N THR A 100 2.58 1.13 -16.51
CA THR A 100 1.57 2.16 -16.34
C THR A 100 0.79 1.94 -15.06
N CYS A 101 0.51 3.00 -14.30
CA CYS A 101 -0.32 2.93 -13.10
C CYS A 101 -1.52 3.87 -13.17
N ARG A 102 -2.62 3.52 -12.51
CA ARG A 102 -3.86 4.30 -12.45
C ARG A 102 -3.86 5.31 -11.30
N MET A 103 -3.24 4.96 -10.17
CA MET A 103 -3.15 5.84 -9.01
C MET A 103 -2.00 5.45 -8.09
N CYS A 104 -1.49 6.43 -7.34
CA CYS A 104 -0.56 6.23 -6.25
C CYS A 104 -1.13 6.83 -4.96
N LEU A 105 -0.99 6.10 -3.85
CA LEU A 105 -1.49 6.47 -2.54
C LEU A 105 -0.36 6.36 -1.52
N TYR A 106 -0.42 7.22 -0.51
CA TYR A 106 0.46 7.10 0.64
C TYR A 106 0.10 5.85 1.46
N GLY A 107 1.12 5.14 1.91
CA GLY A 107 0.96 4.03 2.84
C GLY A 107 2.13 3.87 3.78
N THR A 108 2.00 2.95 4.73
CA THR A 108 3.06 2.56 5.64
C THR A 108 3.22 1.04 5.67
N GLY A 109 4.46 0.59 5.60
CA GLY A 109 4.83 -0.81 5.71
C GLY A 109 5.30 -1.15 7.12
N LEU A 110 4.90 -2.29 7.66
CA LEU A 110 5.46 -2.83 8.90
C LEU A 110 6.76 -3.58 8.59
N VAL A 111 7.83 -3.20 9.27
CA VAL A 111 9.15 -3.85 9.20
C VAL A 111 9.61 -4.21 10.61
N ALA A 112 10.39 -5.27 10.74
CA ALA A 112 10.95 -5.73 12.00
C ALA A 112 12.26 -6.50 11.73
N GLY A 113 13.08 -6.66 12.75
CA GLY A 113 14.22 -7.57 12.72
C GLY A 113 13.77 -9.03 12.77
N HIS A 114 14.73 -9.94 12.63
CA HIS A 114 14.49 -11.38 12.74
C HIS A 114 13.85 -11.73 14.09
N GLY A 115 12.87 -12.64 14.07
CA GLY A 115 12.05 -13.00 15.23
C GLY A 115 11.04 -11.93 15.61
N PHE A 116 10.56 -11.13 14.64
CA PHE A 116 9.63 -10.01 14.83
C PHE A 116 10.10 -8.99 15.89
N THR A 117 11.41 -8.72 15.91
CA THR A 117 12.02 -7.84 16.91
C THR A 117 11.91 -6.37 16.51
N SER A 118 11.57 -5.51 17.49
CA SER A 118 11.47 -4.05 17.31
C SER A 118 10.65 -3.62 16.08
N PRO A 119 9.37 -4.05 15.97
CA PRO A 119 8.54 -3.71 14.83
C PRO A 119 8.30 -2.20 14.74
N LYS A 120 8.42 -1.65 13.53
CA LYS A 120 8.14 -0.24 13.24
C LYS A 120 7.44 -0.07 11.89
N ARG A 121 6.70 1.03 11.75
CA ARG A 121 6.10 1.45 10.49
C ARG A 121 7.06 2.36 9.74
N ILE A 122 7.27 2.10 8.46
CA ILE A 122 8.06 2.96 7.57
C ILE A 122 7.17 3.49 6.44
N PRO A 123 7.41 4.72 5.96
CA PRO A 123 6.62 5.29 4.86
C PRO A 123 6.86 4.55 3.54
N GLY A 124 5.87 4.60 2.67
CA GLY A 124 5.94 4.01 1.33
C GLY A 124 4.84 4.49 0.41
N VAL A 125 4.88 4.00 -0.82
CA VAL A 125 3.91 4.35 -1.87
C VAL A 125 3.21 3.09 -2.33
N PHE A 126 1.89 3.07 -2.19
CA PHE A 126 1.03 2.10 -2.83
C PHE A 126 0.76 2.53 -4.27
N ILE A 127 0.90 1.62 -5.22
CA ILE A 127 0.73 1.86 -6.66
C ILE A 127 -0.31 0.89 -7.18
N LEU A 128 -1.42 1.40 -7.72
CA LEU A 128 -2.41 0.57 -8.40
C LEU A 128 -2.09 0.53 -9.90
N PHE A 129 -1.81 -0.66 -10.44
CA PHE A 129 -1.56 -0.84 -11.87
C PHE A 129 -2.87 -1.08 -12.63
N ASP A 130 -3.62 -2.09 -12.19
CA ASP A 130 -4.91 -2.49 -12.76
C ASP A 130 -5.80 -3.13 -11.68
N GLU A 131 -6.83 -3.89 -12.08
CA GLU A 131 -7.77 -4.52 -11.15
C GLU A 131 -7.15 -5.66 -10.34
N ASP A 132 -6.10 -6.28 -10.85
CA ASP A 132 -5.48 -7.48 -10.30
C ASP A 132 -4.06 -7.25 -9.80
N HIS A 133 -3.43 -6.14 -10.17
CA HIS A 133 -2.04 -5.85 -9.85
C HIS A 133 -1.88 -4.54 -9.08
N PHE A 134 -1.12 -4.60 -8.00
CA PHE A 134 -0.65 -3.42 -7.29
C PHE A 134 0.78 -3.62 -6.79
N GLY A 135 1.45 -2.53 -6.47
CA GLY A 135 2.80 -2.50 -5.94
C GLY A 135 2.91 -1.69 -4.66
N PHE A 136 3.99 -1.91 -3.93
CA PHE A 136 4.36 -1.08 -2.78
C PHE A 136 5.86 -0.79 -2.80
N ILE A 137 6.23 0.49 -2.82
CA ILE A 137 7.61 0.94 -2.64
C ILE A 137 7.86 1.20 -1.16
N TRP A 138 8.81 0.46 -0.59
CA TRP A 138 9.29 0.61 0.79
C TRP A 138 10.41 1.65 0.81
N LEU A 139 10.10 2.86 1.29
CA LEU A 139 10.98 4.01 1.08
C LEU A 139 12.35 3.83 1.76
N GLU A 140 12.36 3.48 3.05
CA GLU A 140 13.61 3.28 3.81
C GLU A 140 14.43 2.09 3.31
N LEU A 141 13.79 1.06 2.73
CA LEU A 141 14.45 -0.15 2.26
C LEU A 141 14.92 -0.06 0.81
N LYS A 142 14.53 0.99 0.07
CA LYS A 142 14.69 1.10 -1.38
C LYS A 142 14.29 -0.20 -2.09
N SER A 143 13.13 -0.73 -1.72
CA SER A 143 12.63 -2.02 -2.20
C SER A 143 11.23 -1.86 -2.78
N PHE A 144 10.90 -2.68 -3.76
CA PHE A 144 9.59 -2.76 -4.38
C PHE A 144 9.01 -4.16 -4.24
N SER A 145 7.76 -4.23 -3.80
CA SER A 145 6.98 -5.47 -3.77
C SER A 145 5.83 -5.38 -4.75
N LEU A 146 5.75 -6.36 -5.65
CA LEU A 146 4.64 -6.52 -6.59
C LEU A 146 3.66 -7.58 -6.07
N TYR A 147 2.37 -7.30 -6.20
CA TYR A 147 1.28 -8.18 -5.80
C TYR A 147 0.35 -8.40 -6.99
N SER A 148 -0.07 -9.66 -7.16
CA SER A 148 -1.06 -10.08 -8.15
C SER A 148 -2.21 -10.82 -7.45
N ARG A 149 -3.43 -10.65 -7.96
CA ARG A 149 -4.64 -11.28 -7.43
C ARG A 149 -4.55 -12.79 -7.57
N VAL A 150 -4.86 -13.50 -6.49
CA VAL A 150 -5.13 -14.93 -6.53
C VAL A 150 -6.44 -15.16 -7.29
N GLN A 151 -6.37 -15.85 -8.44
CA GLN A 151 -7.51 -16.09 -9.33
C GLN A 151 -8.40 -17.27 -8.90
N VAL A 152 -8.01 -17.98 -7.84
CA VAL A 152 -8.76 -19.11 -7.30
C VAL A 152 -10.00 -18.61 -6.56
N THR A 153 -11.15 -19.21 -6.85
CA THR A 153 -12.38 -19.02 -6.07
C THR A 153 -12.39 -19.98 -4.89
N PHE A 154 -12.49 -19.43 -3.68
CA PHE A 154 -12.58 -20.21 -2.44
C PHE A 154 -14.04 -20.43 -2.06
N GLN A 155 -14.40 -21.64 -1.62
CA GLN A 155 -15.73 -21.96 -1.10
C GLN A 155 -15.78 -21.69 0.41
N ASN A 156 -16.93 -21.25 0.92
CA ASN A 156 -17.19 -21.01 2.35
C ASN A 156 -16.20 -20.01 3.00
N ALA A 157 -15.75 -19.01 2.24
CA ALA A 157 -14.71 -18.07 2.65
C ALA A 157 -15.26 -16.70 3.10
N ASP A 158 -16.57 -16.48 2.98
CA ASP A 158 -17.19 -15.21 3.34
C ASP A 158 -17.30 -15.05 4.85
N ALA A 159 -17.03 -13.83 5.34
CA ALA A 159 -17.23 -13.50 6.75
C ALA A 159 -18.73 -13.40 7.07
N PRO A 160 -19.21 -13.91 8.23
CA PRO A 160 -20.60 -13.80 8.63
C PRO A 160 -21.09 -12.35 8.79
N SER A 161 -20.19 -11.44 9.18
CA SER A 161 -20.43 -10.02 9.30
C SER A 161 -19.11 -9.22 9.20
N PRO A 162 -19.15 -7.91 8.93
CA PRO A 162 -17.97 -7.07 9.01
C PRO A 162 -17.29 -7.11 10.39
N GLN A 163 -18.05 -7.21 11.47
CA GLN A 163 -17.52 -7.30 12.83
C GLN A 163 -16.77 -8.62 13.05
N ALA A 164 -17.33 -9.74 12.58
CA ALA A 164 -16.67 -11.05 12.66
C ALA A 164 -15.36 -11.07 11.86
N PHE A 165 -15.29 -10.33 10.75
CA PHE A 165 -14.04 -10.16 10.00
C PHE A 165 -12.99 -9.36 10.79
N GLU A 166 -13.38 -8.27 11.46
CA GLU A 166 -12.48 -7.51 12.34
C GLU A 166 -11.98 -8.34 13.53
N GLU A 167 -12.85 -9.15 14.13
CA GLU A 167 -12.49 -10.08 15.21
C GLU A 167 -11.47 -11.11 14.72
N MET A 168 -11.74 -11.75 13.58
CA MET A 168 -10.80 -12.68 12.97
C MET A 168 -9.43 -12.04 12.71
N LEU A 169 -9.38 -10.80 12.21
CA LEU A 169 -8.12 -10.08 12.01
C LEU A 169 -7.35 -9.85 13.31
N LYS A 170 -8.04 -9.51 14.41
CA LYS A 170 -7.41 -9.34 15.73
C LYS A 170 -6.88 -10.65 16.26
N ASP A 171 -7.66 -11.73 16.13
CA ASP A 171 -7.31 -13.05 16.63
C ASP A 171 -6.04 -13.55 15.93
N ILE A 172 -5.99 -13.53 14.59
CA ILE A 172 -4.81 -14.00 13.85
C ILE A 172 -3.57 -13.15 14.12
N GLN A 173 -3.74 -11.85 14.39
CA GLN A 173 -2.62 -10.98 14.74
C GLN A 173 -2.10 -11.29 16.16
N SER A 174 -3.01 -11.53 17.11
CA SER A 174 -2.64 -11.83 18.50
C SER A 174 -1.86 -13.15 18.64
N LEU A 175 -2.10 -14.13 17.75
CA LEU A 175 -1.41 -15.42 17.74
C LEU A 175 0.10 -15.31 17.45
N THR A 176 0.54 -14.19 16.88
CA THR A 176 1.93 -13.98 16.43
C THR A 176 2.54 -12.66 16.94
N SER A 177 1.89 -12.04 17.94
CA SER A 177 2.35 -10.81 18.59
C SER A 177 3.33 -11.06 19.73
#